data_AF-A0A3M1RAS2-F1
#
_entry.id   AF-A0A3M1RAS2-F1
#
_cell.length_a   1.000
_cell.length_b   1.000
_cell.length_c   1.000
_cell.angle_alpha   90.00
_cell.angle_beta   90.00
_cell.angle_gamma   90.00
#
_symmetry.space_group_name_H-M   'P 1'
#
loop_
_entity.id
_entity.type
_entity.pdbx_description
1 polymer ?
#
loop_
_entity_poly.entity_id
_entity_poly.type
_entity_poly.pdbx_seq_one_letter_code
_entity_poly.pdbx_strand_id
1 'polypeptide(L)'
;MEKFLQLWQRVPEPLTRPAAVFIVAIIIAIGIILSFRRKLPDAVVRLAIVAVILIGVVLFIRIHVIPPALKETGFQRASAIAREISKNLKYAGADTCTECHEEEYQTKREGHHRNLSCETCHGPAQAHADDPSETRPPAPRERKFCPLCHTYNPSRPTGFPQINPRTHNPLEPCITCHSPHDPEPPEVPRACEACHAEIVRTKAVSPHAPLECTTCHTVPDEHKVTPRSVRPSKPEQREFCGKCHRVGTQDGEIPKIDLATHGERYLCWQCHYPHMPEAR
;
A
#
# COMPACT_ATOMS: atom_id res chain seq x y z
N MET A 1 25.58 -60.48 -57.08
CA MET A 1 26.35 -59.36 -56.49
C MET A 1 26.87 -58.40 -57.56
N GLU A 2 27.38 -58.88 -58.71
CA GLU A 2 27.88 -58.03 -59.80
C GLU A 2 26.83 -57.16 -60.52
N LYS A 3 25.57 -57.61 -60.67
CA LYS A 3 24.50 -56.77 -61.25
C LYS A 3 24.04 -55.61 -60.36
N PHE A 4 24.33 -55.64 -59.06
CA PHE A 4 23.98 -54.57 -58.12
C PHE A 4 25.03 -53.44 -58.14
N LEU A 5 26.28 -53.79 -58.42
CA LEU A 5 27.40 -52.84 -58.55
C LEU A 5 27.35 -52.02 -59.84
N GLN A 6 26.86 -52.58 -60.96
CA GLN A 6 26.76 -51.85 -62.24
C GLN A 6 25.61 -50.81 -62.26
N LEU A 7 24.57 -50.97 -61.44
CA LEU A 7 23.50 -49.99 -61.30
C LEU A 7 23.91 -48.79 -60.41
N TRP A 8 24.88 -48.99 -59.51
CA TRP A 8 25.34 -47.96 -58.58
C TRP A 8 26.35 -46.98 -59.21
N GLN A 9 27.00 -47.34 -60.33
CA GLN A 9 27.94 -46.49 -61.06
C GLN A 9 27.30 -45.49 -62.05
N ARG A 10 25.96 -45.45 -62.16
CA ARG A 10 25.23 -44.50 -63.02
C ARG A 10 24.55 -43.36 -62.27
N VAL A 11 24.85 -43.18 -60.99
CA VAL A 11 24.31 -42.07 -60.19
C VAL A 11 25.39 -41.01 -59.99
N PRO A 12 25.28 -39.83 -60.62
CA PRO A 12 26.14 -38.70 -60.28
C PRO A 12 25.69 -38.09 -58.94
N GLU A 13 26.56 -38.07 -57.94
CA GLU A 13 26.44 -37.23 -56.74
C GLU A 13 27.24 -35.91 -56.92
N PRO A 14 26.95 -34.82 -56.16
CA PRO A 14 26.16 -34.74 -54.94
C PRO A 14 25.11 -33.61 -54.99
N LEU A 15 23.83 -33.93 -55.08
CA LEU A 15 22.81 -33.07 -54.48
C LEU A 15 22.53 -33.62 -53.08
N THR A 16 23.16 -33.00 -52.09
CA THR A 16 22.77 -33.09 -50.69
C THR A 16 21.29 -32.72 -50.59
N ARG A 17 20.41 -33.73 -50.63
CA ARG A 17 18.97 -33.55 -50.48
C ARG A 17 18.69 -33.44 -48.98
N PRO A 18 18.50 -32.24 -48.39
CA PRO A 18 18.03 -32.12 -47.01
C PRO A 18 16.75 -32.91 -46.79
N ALA A 19 15.94 -33.09 -47.85
CA ALA A 19 14.76 -33.94 -47.86
C ALA A 19 15.05 -35.43 -47.58
N ALA A 20 16.14 -36.01 -48.10
CA ALA A 20 16.45 -37.43 -47.88
C ALA A 20 16.88 -37.68 -46.42
N VAL A 21 17.65 -36.76 -45.83
CA VAL A 21 18.04 -36.79 -44.41
C VAL A 21 16.82 -36.57 -43.50
N PHE A 22 15.91 -35.66 -43.86
CA PHE A 22 14.66 -35.44 -43.12
C PHE A 22 13.73 -36.65 -43.15
N ILE A 23 13.60 -37.31 -44.30
CA ILE A 23 12.77 -38.51 -44.46
C ILE A 23 13.33 -39.66 -43.61
N VAL A 24 14.65 -39.89 -43.65
CA VAL A 24 15.29 -40.93 -42.83
C VAL A 24 15.15 -40.61 -41.33
N ALA A 25 15.31 -39.35 -40.92
CA ALA A 25 15.11 -38.94 -39.53
C ALA A 25 13.66 -39.12 -39.05
N ILE A 26 12.67 -38.82 -39.90
CA ILE A 26 11.25 -39.05 -39.63
C ILE A 26 10.96 -40.55 -39.51
N ILE A 27 11.49 -41.39 -40.39
CA ILE A 27 11.31 -42.85 -40.34
C ILE A 27 11.93 -43.42 -39.05
N ILE A 28 13.11 -42.95 -38.65
CA ILE A 28 13.76 -43.35 -37.39
C ILE A 28 12.95 -42.87 -36.19
N ALA A 29 12.45 -41.62 -36.18
CA ALA A 29 11.60 -41.11 -35.11
C ALA A 29 10.29 -41.90 -35.00
N ILE A 30 9.64 -42.22 -36.12
CA ILE A 30 8.45 -43.08 -36.18
C ILE A 30 8.77 -44.48 -35.66
N GLY A 31 9.91 -45.06 -36.03
CA GLY A 31 10.38 -46.36 -35.53
C GLY A 31 10.61 -46.38 -34.01
N ILE A 32 11.21 -45.32 -33.47
CA ILE A 32 11.42 -45.13 -32.03
C ILE A 32 10.08 -44.97 -31.30
N ILE A 33 9.16 -44.17 -31.84
CA ILE A 33 7.80 -43.96 -31.29
C ILE A 33 7.00 -45.27 -31.28
N LEU A 34 7.06 -46.05 -32.37
CA LEU A 34 6.38 -47.34 -32.47
C LEU A 34 6.98 -48.41 -31.53
N SER A 35 8.31 -48.37 -31.30
CA SER A 35 9.00 -49.23 -30.35
C SER A 35 8.66 -48.88 -28.89
N PHE A 36 8.61 -47.58 -28.56
CA PHE A 36 8.21 -47.10 -27.23
C PHE A 36 6.73 -47.33 -26.91
N ARG A 37 5.85 -47.26 -27.92
CA ARG A 37 4.41 -47.56 -27.78
C ARG A 37 4.13 -48.95 -27.20
N ARG A 38 5.03 -49.93 -27.43
CA ARG A 38 4.89 -51.29 -26.89
C ARG A 38 5.23 -51.43 -25.40
N LYS A 39 5.89 -50.42 -24.79
CA LYS A 39 6.36 -50.46 -23.39
C LYS A 39 5.62 -49.49 -22.47
N LEU A 40 4.76 -48.64 -23.00
CA LEU A 40 4.03 -47.62 -22.24
C LEU A 40 2.55 -47.98 -22.12
N PRO A 41 1.91 -47.73 -20.97
CA PRO A 41 0.45 -47.87 -20.85
C PRO A 41 -0.28 -47.00 -21.87
N ASP A 42 -1.42 -47.49 -22.39
CA ASP A 42 -2.22 -46.79 -23.40
C ASP A 42 -2.63 -45.36 -22.97
N ALA A 43 -2.86 -45.16 -21.67
CA ALA A 43 -3.17 -43.84 -21.11
C ALA A 43 -2.03 -42.83 -21.34
N VAL A 44 -0.77 -43.27 -21.20
CA VAL A 44 0.43 -42.43 -21.40
C VAL A 44 0.58 -42.08 -22.88
N VAL A 45 0.31 -43.02 -23.78
CA VAL A 45 0.39 -42.78 -25.23
C VAL A 45 -0.68 -41.77 -25.68
N ARG A 46 -1.92 -41.90 -25.20
CA ARG A 46 -3.00 -40.96 -25.51
C ARG A 46 -2.70 -39.55 -24.98
N LEU A 47 -2.19 -39.45 -23.76
CA LEU A 47 -1.78 -38.18 -23.16
C LEU A 47 -0.64 -37.51 -23.95
N ALA A 48 0.37 -38.29 -24.35
CA ALA A 48 1.49 -37.80 -25.15
C ALA A 48 1.03 -37.27 -26.52
N ILE A 49 0.10 -37.94 -27.19
CA ILE A 49 -0.47 -37.48 -28.47
C ILE A 49 -1.19 -36.14 -28.28
N VAL A 50 -2.05 -36.02 -27.27
CA VAL A 50 -2.76 -34.76 -26.98
C VAL A 50 -1.77 -33.64 -26.64
N ALA A 51 -0.75 -33.92 -25.84
CA ALA A 51 0.29 -32.95 -25.50
C ALA A 51 1.05 -32.47 -26.75
N VAL A 52 1.44 -33.38 -27.66
CA VAL A 52 2.11 -33.02 -28.91
C VAL A 52 1.22 -32.16 -29.80
N ILE A 53 -0.07 -32.50 -29.92
CA ILE A 53 -1.04 -31.69 -30.68
C ILE A 53 -1.15 -30.28 -30.08
N LEU A 54 -1.32 -30.18 -28.75
CA LEU A 54 -1.42 -28.90 -28.06
C LEU A 54 -0.14 -28.06 -28.24
N ILE A 55 1.04 -28.66 -28.08
CA ILE A 55 2.33 -27.99 -28.31
C ILE A 55 2.43 -27.53 -29.77
N GLY A 56 2.05 -28.38 -30.72
CA GLY A 56 2.04 -28.04 -32.15
C GLY A 56 1.16 -26.85 -32.47
N VAL A 57 -0.06 -26.81 -31.92
CA VAL A 57 -0.99 -25.68 -32.06
C VAL A 57 -0.40 -24.41 -31.45
N VAL A 58 0.17 -24.47 -30.25
CA VAL A 58 0.80 -23.32 -29.59
C VAL A 58 1.97 -22.77 -30.40
N LEU A 59 2.83 -23.65 -30.92
CA LEU A 59 3.97 -23.24 -31.76
C LEU A 59 3.50 -22.64 -33.09
N PHE A 60 2.50 -23.22 -33.73
CA PHE A 60 1.91 -22.68 -34.95
C PHE A 60 1.36 -21.26 -34.73
N ILE A 61 0.58 -21.06 -33.66
CA ILE A 61 0.08 -19.74 -33.27
C ILE A 61 1.23 -18.76 -33.03
N ARG A 62 2.24 -19.17 -32.24
CA ARG A 62 3.38 -18.30 -31.90
C ARG A 62 4.23 -17.91 -33.10
N ILE A 63 4.42 -18.81 -34.06
CA ILE A 63 5.29 -18.55 -35.22
C ILE A 63 4.52 -17.78 -36.31
N HIS A 64 3.30 -18.20 -36.63
CA HIS A 64 2.58 -17.70 -37.81
C HIS A 64 1.46 -16.72 -37.52
N VAL A 65 0.79 -16.80 -36.36
CA VAL A 65 -0.39 -15.96 -36.06
C VAL A 65 -0.02 -14.70 -35.28
N ILE A 66 0.88 -14.81 -34.30
CA ILE A 66 1.29 -13.65 -33.49
C ILE A 66 2.28 -12.79 -34.31
N PRO A 67 2.00 -11.48 -34.54
CA PRO A 67 2.95 -10.58 -35.19
C PRO A 67 4.25 -10.40 -34.39
N PRO A 68 5.42 -10.19 -35.04
CA PRO A 68 6.68 -9.88 -34.36
C PRO A 68 6.58 -8.70 -33.39
N ALA A 69 5.80 -7.67 -33.75
CA ALA A 69 5.49 -6.50 -32.93
C ALA A 69 4.89 -6.85 -31.55
N LEU A 70 4.16 -7.97 -31.42
CA LEU A 70 3.62 -8.45 -30.15
C LEU A 70 4.57 -9.37 -29.39
N LYS A 71 5.71 -9.75 -29.97
CA LYS A 71 6.76 -10.58 -29.34
C LYS A 71 7.95 -9.73 -28.88
N GLU A 72 8.18 -8.59 -29.53
CA GLU A 72 9.30 -7.70 -29.25
C GLU A 72 8.94 -6.71 -28.14
N THR A 73 9.57 -6.88 -26.97
CA THR A 73 9.38 -6.00 -25.82
C THR A 73 9.77 -4.55 -26.11
N GLY A 74 10.73 -4.33 -27.01
CA GLY A 74 11.14 -3.00 -27.47
C GLY A 74 10.00 -2.26 -28.20
N PHE A 75 9.34 -2.92 -29.15
CA PHE A 75 8.19 -2.35 -29.86
C PHE A 75 7.03 -2.07 -28.91
N GLN A 76 6.73 -3.00 -28.00
CA GLN A 76 5.67 -2.82 -27.00
C GLN A 76 5.92 -1.58 -26.13
N ARG A 77 7.15 -1.40 -25.63
CA ARG A 77 7.54 -0.23 -24.82
C ARG A 77 7.47 1.06 -25.63
N ALA A 78 8.06 1.08 -26.84
CA ALA A 78 8.03 2.25 -27.71
C ALA A 78 6.60 2.68 -28.03
N SER A 79 5.72 1.72 -28.37
CA SER A 79 4.31 2.00 -28.63
C SER A 79 3.55 2.47 -27.38
N ALA A 80 3.88 1.95 -26.19
CA ALA A 80 3.28 2.40 -24.93
C ALA A 80 3.68 3.83 -24.59
N ILE A 81 4.97 4.17 -24.75
CA ILE A 81 5.49 5.53 -24.58
C ILE A 81 4.80 6.47 -25.56
N ALA A 82 4.75 6.12 -26.85
CA ALA A 82 4.10 6.95 -27.87
C ALA A 82 2.62 7.21 -27.55
N ARG A 83 1.88 6.18 -27.10
CA ARG A 83 0.47 6.32 -26.68
C ARG A 83 0.33 7.22 -25.44
N GLU A 84 1.24 7.12 -24.48
CA GLU A 84 1.16 7.94 -23.26
C GLU A 84 1.46 9.41 -23.55
N ILE A 85 2.52 9.68 -24.32
CA ILE A 85 2.91 11.04 -24.72
C ILE A 85 1.83 11.71 -25.58
N SER A 86 1.06 10.95 -26.35
CA SER A 86 -0.05 11.52 -27.14
C SER A 86 -1.26 11.96 -26.32
N LYS A 87 -1.31 11.69 -25.01
CA LYS A 87 -2.41 12.14 -24.17
C LYS A 87 -2.23 13.60 -23.81
N ASN A 88 -3.35 14.33 -23.78
CA ASN A 88 -3.35 15.71 -23.29
C ASN A 88 -2.95 15.75 -21.81
N LEU A 89 -2.02 16.65 -21.48
CA LEU A 89 -1.66 16.93 -20.10
C LEU A 89 -2.89 17.44 -19.34
N LYS A 90 -3.08 16.94 -18.12
CA LYS A 90 -4.15 17.37 -17.21
C LYS A 90 -3.59 18.05 -15.97
N TYR A 91 -2.40 17.63 -15.56
CA TYR A 91 -1.68 18.18 -14.42
C TYR A 91 -0.57 19.09 -14.93
N ALA A 92 -0.51 20.30 -14.38
CA ALA A 92 0.52 21.28 -14.71
C ALA A 92 1.86 20.93 -14.05
N GLY A 93 1.84 20.31 -12.87
CA GLY A 93 3.02 20.11 -12.04
C GLY A 93 3.30 21.31 -11.14
N ALA A 94 4.12 21.08 -10.11
CA ALA A 94 4.36 22.07 -9.05
C ALA A 94 5.17 23.29 -9.55
N ASP A 95 6.17 23.06 -10.41
CA ASP A 95 7.07 24.12 -10.88
C ASP A 95 6.34 25.19 -11.69
N THR A 96 5.36 24.82 -12.52
CA THR A 96 4.54 25.77 -13.27
C THR A 96 3.72 26.68 -12.34
N CYS A 97 3.29 26.18 -11.18
CA CYS A 97 2.56 26.98 -10.22
C CYS A 97 3.43 28.11 -9.63
N THR A 98 4.73 27.88 -9.44
CA THR A 98 5.63 28.83 -8.76
C THR A 98 5.94 30.07 -9.58
N GLU A 99 5.75 30.01 -10.90
CA GLU A 99 5.95 31.15 -11.79
C GLU A 99 4.97 32.30 -11.50
N CYS A 100 3.76 31.98 -10.99
CA CYS A 100 2.71 32.96 -10.68
C CYS A 100 2.27 32.99 -9.20
N HIS A 101 2.44 31.90 -8.45
CA HIS A 101 2.00 31.73 -7.04
C HIS A 101 3.17 31.48 -6.09
N GLU A 102 4.22 32.28 -6.22
CA GLU A 102 5.46 32.10 -5.46
C GLU A 102 5.25 32.28 -3.94
N GLU A 103 4.45 33.26 -3.52
CA GLU A 103 4.20 33.52 -2.09
C GLU A 103 3.47 32.36 -1.42
N GLU A 104 2.40 31.85 -2.03
CA GLU A 104 1.67 30.68 -1.54
C GLU A 104 2.55 29.43 -1.57
N TYR A 105 3.38 29.28 -2.61
CA TYR A 105 4.33 28.18 -2.70
C TYR A 105 5.35 28.20 -1.55
N GLN A 106 5.97 29.36 -1.27
CA GLN A 106 6.94 29.47 -0.18
C GLN A 106 6.30 29.24 1.19
N THR A 107 5.13 29.82 1.43
CA THR A 107 4.35 29.57 2.66
C THR A 107 4.10 28.07 2.84
N LYS A 108 3.65 27.39 1.78
CA LYS A 108 3.44 25.94 1.81
C LYS A 108 4.72 25.15 2.02
N ARG A 109 5.81 25.57 1.39
CA ARG A 109 7.12 24.91 1.44
C ARG A 109 7.73 24.96 2.83
N GLU A 110 7.51 26.05 3.56
CA GLU A 110 7.95 26.22 4.95
C GLU A 110 7.03 25.48 5.93
N GLY A 111 5.73 25.42 5.62
CA GLY A 111 4.72 24.75 6.44
C GLY A 111 4.72 23.21 6.40
N HIS A 112 3.73 22.63 7.07
CA HIS A 112 3.59 21.18 7.24
C HIS A 112 3.07 20.43 5.99
N HIS A 113 2.47 21.13 5.02
CA HIS A 113 2.01 20.56 3.75
C HIS A 113 3.05 20.64 2.62
N ARG A 114 4.31 20.97 2.92
CA ARG A 114 5.38 21.15 1.93
C ARG A 114 5.53 20.01 0.91
N ASN A 115 5.27 18.77 1.31
CA ASN A 115 5.42 17.58 0.45
C ASN A 115 4.17 17.24 -0.39
N LEU A 116 3.06 17.96 -0.24
CA LEU A 116 1.88 17.77 -1.09
C LEU A 116 2.03 18.55 -2.41
N SER A 117 1.40 18.10 -3.49
CA SER A 117 1.29 18.94 -4.69
C SER A 117 0.16 19.96 -4.50
N CYS A 118 0.23 21.13 -5.14
CA CYS A 118 -0.88 22.08 -5.22
C CYS A 118 -2.14 21.38 -5.74
N GLU A 119 -1.95 20.53 -6.75
CA GLU A 119 -3.00 19.79 -7.46
C GLU A 119 -3.59 18.64 -6.62
N THR A 120 -2.97 18.28 -5.48
CA THR A 120 -3.59 17.37 -4.51
C THR A 120 -4.85 17.97 -3.92
N CYS A 121 -4.86 19.28 -3.64
CA CYS A 121 -6.02 19.99 -3.11
C CYS A 121 -6.79 20.71 -4.21
N HIS A 122 -6.08 21.32 -5.16
CA HIS A 122 -6.67 22.16 -6.19
C HIS A 122 -7.07 21.40 -7.47
N GLY A 123 -6.82 20.10 -7.52
CA GLY A 123 -7.14 19.28 -8.69
C GLY A 123 -6.21 19.54 -9.89
N PRO A 124 -6.46 18.87 -11.02
CA PRO A 124 -5.67 19.02 -12.24
C PRO A 124 -5.78 20.44 -12.80
N ALA A 125 -4.64 21.14 -12.91
CA ALA A 125 -4.61 22.57 -13.21
C ALA A 125 -3.99 22.92 -14.57
N GLN A 126 -3.77 21.97 -15.49
CA GLN A 126 -3.15 22.28 -16.79
C GLN A 126 -3.91 23.36 -17.57
N ALA A 127 -5.25 23.28 -17.62
CA ALA A 127 -6.05 24.28 -18.32
C ALA A 127 -5.92 25.69 -17.70
N HIS A 128 -5.70 25.77 -16.37
CA HIS A 128 -5.42 27.03 -15.69
C HIS A 128 -4.01 27.54 -15.99
N ALA A 129 -3.02 26.65 -16.10
CA ALA A 129 -1.67 27.04 -16.51
C ALA A 129 -1.65 27.57 -17.96
N ASP A 130 -2.44 26.98 -18.85
CA ASP A 130 -2.54 27.40 -20.26
C ASP A 130 -3.30 28.73 -20.41
N ASP A 131 -4.40 28.92 -19.67
CA ASP A 131 -5.18 30.16 -19.62
C ASP A 131 -5.67 30.47 -18.20
N PRO A 132 -4.90 31.27 -17.43
CA PRO A 132 -5.22 31.59 -16.05
C PRO A 132 -6.49 32.44 -15.87
N SER A 133 -6.91 33.13 -16.93
CA SER A 133 -8.04 34.06 -16.89
C SER A 133 -9.39 33.35 -17.04
N GLU A 134 -9.40 32.28 -17.85
CA GLU A 134 -10.62 31.52 -18.18
C GLU A 134 -10.90 30.37 -17.21
N THR A 135 -9.85 29.70 -16.70
CA THR A 135 -10.02 28.53 -15.83
C THR A 135 -9.45 28.80 -14.45
N ARG A 136 -10.22 28.51 -13.39
CA ARG A 136 -9.75 28.55 -12.00
C ARG A 136 -9.80 27.15 -11.38
N PRO A 137 -8.70 26.65 -10.80
CA PRO A 137 -8.71 25.40 -10.08
C PRO A 137 -9.66 25.47 -8.88
N PRO A 138 -10.36 24.37 -8.52
CA PRO A 138 -11.14 24.34 -7.29
C PRO A 138 -10.25 24.61 -6.08
N ALA A 139 -10.80 25.24 -5.04
CA ALA A 139 -10.16 25.33 -3.74
C ALA A 139 -11.09 24.66 -2.71
N PRO A 140 -10.66 23.59 -2.03
CA PRO A 140 -11.51 22.92 -1.05
C PRO A 140 -11.80 23.85 0.13
N ARG A 141 -13.00 24.45 0.14
CA ARG A 141 -13.47 25.31 1.23
C ARG A 141 -14.34 24.57 2.25
N GLU A 142 -14.87 23.42 1.85
CA GLU A 142 -15.74 22.61 2.71
C GLU A 142 -14.93 21.69 3.63
N ARG A 143 -15.51 21.40 4.80
CA ARG A 143 -14.93 20.50 5.82
C ARG A 143 -14.59 19.10 5.31
N LYS A 144 -15.25 18.60 4.25
CA LYS A 144 -15.16 17.20 3.81
C LYS A 144 -13.79 16.79 3.24
N PHE A 145 -12.96 17.74 2.81
CA PHE A 145 -11.74 17.43 2.06
C PHE A 145 -10.55 17.04 2.96
N CYS A 146 -10.24 17.86 3.98
CA CYS A 146 -9.11 17.61 4.88
C CYS A 146 -9.21 16.26 5.63
N PRO A 147 -10.40 15.82 6.11
CA PRO A 147 -10.58 14.53 6.75
C PRO A 147 -10.25 13.32 5.87
N LEU A 148 -10.15 13.45 4.54
CA LEU A 148 -9.67 12.35 3.69
C LEU A 148 -8.26 11.88 4.11
N CYS A 149 -7.44 12.81 4.58
CA CYS A 149 -6.10 12.52 5.09
C CYS A 149 -6.05 12.53 6.61
N HIS A 150 -6.74 13.48 7.25
CA HIS A 150 -6.65 13.76 8.68
C HIS A 150 -7.68 13.04 9.55
N THR A 151 -8.55 12.19 9.01
CA THR A 151 -9.36 11.29 9.86
C THR A 151 -8.44 10.24 10.48
N TYR A 152 -8.78 9.83 11.70
CA TYR A 152 -8.09 8.74 12.36
C TYR A 152 -8.02 7.46 11.50
N ASN A 153 -6.81 6.94 11.36
CA ASN A 153 -6.49 5.68 10.75
C ASN A 153 -5.31 5.03 11.52
N PRO A 154 -5.49 3.83 12.11
CA PRO A 154 -4.47 3.20 12.94
C PRO A 154 -3.17 2.85 12.18
N SER A 155 -3.21 2.81 10.86
CA SER A 155 -2.02 2.59 10.01
C SER A 155 -1.19 3.85 9.79
N ARG A 156 -1.65 5.03 10.23
CA ARG A 156 -0.87 6.27 10.14
C ARG A 156 0.26 6.27 11.19
N PRO A 157 1.42 6.86 10.86
CA PRO A 157 2.50 7.01 11.82
C PRO A 157 2.07 7.78 13.08
N THR A 158 2.63 7.40 14.22
CA THR A 158 2.54 8.17 15.46
C THR A 158 3.04 9.60 15.23
N GLY A 159 2.31 10.60 15.74
CA GLY A 159 2.60 12.02 15.52
C GLY A 159 2.05 12.61 14.21
N PHE A 160 1.45 11.81 13.33
CA PHE A 160 0.70 12.36 12.20
C PHE A 160 -0.60 13.03 12.70
N PRO A 161 -0.89 14.30 12.35
CA PRO A 161 -2.07 15.01 12.83
C PRO A 161 -3.35 14.32 12.37
N GLN A 162 -4.12 13.81 13.33
CA GLN A 162 -5.37 13.11 13.08
C GLN A 162 -6.45 13.59 14.03
N ILE A 163 -7.66 13.75 13.52
CA ILE A 163 -8.85 14.20 14.23
C ILE A 163 -9.97 13.17 14.09
N ASN A 164 -10.94 13.23 15.01
CA ASN A 164 -12.26 12.67 14.77
C ASN A 164 -13.15 13.80 14.22
N PRO A 165 -13.58 13.76 12.95
CA PRO A 165 -14.34 14.84 12.33
C PRO A 165 -15.73 15.07 12.96
N ARG A 166 -16.21 14.15 13.81
CA ARG A 166 -17.48 14.31 14.54
C ARG A 166 -17.35 15.09 15.84
N THR A 167 -16.16 15.10 16.46
CA THR A 167 -15.96 15.72 17.77
C THR A 167 -15.05 16.94 17.73
N HIS A 168 -14.13 17.02 16.77
CA HIS A 168 -13.24 18.15 16.64
C HIS A 168 -13.93 19.33 15.93
N ASN A 169 -14.57 20.24 16.67
CA ASN A 169 -15.26 21.42 16.14
C ASN A 169 -16.31 21.07 15.06
N PRO A 170 -17.37 20.33 15.39
CA PRO A 170 -18.34 19.83 14.40
C PRO A 170 -18.96 20.96 13.57
N LEU A 171 -19.29 20.67 12.31
CA LEU A 171 -19.93 21.57 11.33
C LEU A 171 -19.10 22.77 10.85
N GLU A 172 -17.97 23.10 11.48
CA GLU A 172 -17.12 24.20 11.01
C GLU A 172 -16.12 23.78 9.91
N PRO A 173 -15.90 24.57 8.86
CA PRO A 173 -14.82 24.30 7.90
C PRO A 173 -13.44 24.36 8.57
N CYS A 174 -12.54 23.42 8.26
CA CYS A 174 -11.20 23.38 8.86
C CYS A 174 -10.41 24.69 8.65
N ILE A 175 -10.67 25.36 7.53
CA ILE A 175 -9.96 26.56 7.09
C ILE A 175 -10.26 27.81 7.93
N THR A 176 -11.28 27.77 8.79
CA THR A 176 -11.60 28.89 9.69
C THR A 176 -10.58 29.01 10.81
N CYS A 177 -9.90 27.91 11.15
CA CYS A 177 -8.88 27.85 12.18
C CYS A 177 -7.48 27.51 11.65
N HIS A 178 -7.38 26.79 10.52
CA HIS A 178 -6.11 26.35 9.95
C HIS A 178 -5.88 26.92 8.55
N SER A 179 -4.69 27.44 8.25
CA SER A 179 -4.31 27.79 6.88
C SER A 179 -3.90 26.53 6.11
N PRO A 180 -4.52 26.16 4.97
CA PRO A 180 -4.12 24.95 4.23
C PRO A 180 -2.68 24.97 3.70
N HIS A 181 -2.12 26.15 3.45
CA HIS A 181 -0.73 26.30 3.03
C HIS A 181 0.21 26.21 4.23
N ASP A 182 -0.20 26.70 5.40
CA ASP A 182 0.56 26.52 6.63
C ASP A 182 -0.34 26.06 7.77
N PRO A 183 -0.66 24.75 7.85
CA PRO A 183 -1.67 24.25 8.77
C PRO A 183 -1.09 24.10 10.18
N GLU A 184 -0.86 25.24 10.84
CA GLU A 184 -0.51 25.28 12.24
C GLU A 184 -1.79 25.19 13.09
N PRO A 185 -1.81 24.35 14.14
CA PRO A 185 -2.92 24.35 15.07
C PRO A 185 -2.90 25.60 15.97
N PRO A 186 -4.07 26.20 16.28
CA PRO A 186 -4.16 27.38 17.14
C PRO A 186 -3.53 27.16 18.52
N GLU A 187 -3.65 25.93 19.02
CA GLU A 187 -2.95 25.45 20.20
C GLU A 187 -2.08 24.28 19.79
N VAL A 188 -0.76 24.40 20.00
CA VAL A 188 0.17 23.30 19.80
C VAL A 188 -0.17 22.20 20.81
N PRO A 189 -0.51 20.97 20.37
CA PRO A 189 -0.82 19.87 21.27
C PRO A 189 0.34 19.67 22.25
N ARG A 190 0.09 19.75 23.55
CA ARG A 190 1.17 19.70 24.57
C ARG A 190 1.33 18.30 25.14
N ALA A 191 2.55 17.97 25.56
CA ALA A 191 2.88 16.71 26.23
C ALA A 191 2.60 15.44 25.40
N CYS A 192 1.62 14.63 25.81
CA CYS A 192 1.42 13.27 25.29
C CYS A 192 0.58 13.21 24.02
N GLU A 193 -0.41 14.10 23.86
CA GLU A 193 -1.35 14.12 22.73
C GLU A 193 -0.67 14.41 21.39
N ALA A 194 0.44 15.17 21.38
CA ALA A 194 1.20 15.45 20.18
C ALA A 194 1.59 14.17 19.41
N CYS A 195 1.91 13.10 20.14
CA CYS A 195 2.27 11.80 19.57
C CYS A 195 1.15 10.75 19.76
N HIS A 196 0.47 10.78 20.90
CA HIS A 196 -0.51 9.78 21.35
C HIS A 196 -1.96 10.28 21.27
N ALA A 197 -2.27 11.12 20.29
CA ALA A 197 -3.59 11.71 20.10
C ALA A 197 -4.74 10.70 20.14
N GLU A 198 -4.50 9.46 19.68
CA GLU A 198 -5.51 8.40 19.77
C GLU A 198 -5.80 7.98 21.21
N ILE A 199 -4.77 7.67 21.99
CA ILE A 199 -4.93 7.27 23.39
C ILE A 199 -5.65 8.37 24.16
N VAL A 200 -5.30 9.64 23.88
CA VAL A 200 -5.94 10.80 24.49
C VAL A 200 -7.42 10.88 24.12
N ARG A 201 -7.80 10.71 22.85
CA ARG A 201 -9.21 10.69 22.43
C ARG A 201 -10.00 9.55 23.04
N THR A 202 -9.43 8.35 23.09
CA THR A 202 -10.11 7.19 23.70
C THR A 202 -10.31 7.42 25.19
N LYS A 203 -9.28 7.94 25.89
CA LYS A 203 -9.35 8.27 27.31
C LYS A 203 -10.34 9.41 27.60
N ALA A 204 -10.49 10.38 26.70
CA ALA A 204 -11.40 11.51 26.89
C ALA A 204 -12.87 11.10 27.04
N VAL A 205 -13.25 9.89 26.58
CA VAL A 205 -14.59 9.33 26.76
C VAL A 205 -14.64 8.21 27.81
N SER A 206 -13.52 7.93 28.50
CA SER A 206 -13.45 6.90 29.54
C SER A 206 -13.74 7.46 30.94
N PRO A 207 -14.02 6.59 31.93
CA PRO A 207 -14.14 7.01 33.33
C PRO A 207 -12.87 7.67 33.90
N HIS A 208 -11.71 7.47 33.27
CA HIS A 208 -10.44 8.08 33.65
C HIS A 208 -10.13 9.36 32.87
N ALA A 209 -11.09 9.92 32.12
CA ALA A 209 -10.92 11.16 31.36
C ALA A 209 -10.27 12.31 32.17
N PRO A 210 -10.63 12.55 33.46
CA PRO A 210 -10.08 13.67 34.23
C PRO A 210 -8.64 13.49 34.73
N LEU A 211 -8.07 12.27 34.67
CA LEU A 211 -6.73 12.02 35.21
C LEU A 211 -5.64 12.44 34.23
N GLU A 212 -4.54 13.00 34.68
CA GLU A 212 -3.40 13.27 33.80
C GLU A 212 -2.71 11.95 33.36
N CYS A 213 -2.08 11.93 32.19
CA CYS A 213 -1.35 10.75 31.70
C CYS A 213 -0.26 10.31 32.68
N THR A 214 0.41 11.28 33.30
CA THR A 214 1.50 11.10 34.27
C THR A 214 1.02 10.62 35.63
N THR A 215 -0.29 10.62 35.89
CA THR A 215 -0.84 9.98 37.09
C THR A 215 -0.51 8.49 37.11
N CYS A 216 -0.60 7.82 35.96
CA CYS A 216 -0.36 6.38 35.82
C CYS A 216 0.99 6.03 35.19
N HIS A 217 1.51 6.90 34.31
CA HIS A 217 2.73 6.63 33.56
C HIS A 217 3.91 7.44 34.09
N THR A 218 5.06 6.81 34.27
CA THR A 218 6.33 7.54 34.45
C THR A 218 7.01 7.64 33.08
N VAL A 219 7.27 8.87 32.65
CA VAL A 219 7.78 9.16 31.30
C VAL A 219 9.09 9.94 31.44
N PRO A 220 10.25 9.33 31.12
CA PRO A 220 11.51 10.06 31.02
C PRO A 220 11.42 11.12 29.90
N ASP A 221 12.10 12.26 30.06
CA ASP A 221 12.06 13.31 29.04
C ASP A 221 12.67 12.84 27.71
N GLU A 222 13.62 11.91 27.75
CA GLU A 222 14.23 11.29 26.57
C GLU A 222 13.23 10.53 25.69
N HIS A 223 12.09 10.09 26.25
CA HIS A 223 11.01 9.48 25.48
C HIS A 223 10.45 10.45 24.43
N LYS A 224 10.40 11.75 24.73
CA LYS A 224 9.87 12.77 23.80
C LYS A 224 10.77 12.96 22.57
N VAL A 225 12.06 12.66 22.71
CA VAL A 225 13.06 12.80 21.63
C VAL A 225 13.31 11.46 20.93
N THR A 226 13.35 10.35 21.68
CA THR A 226 13.70 9.01 21.18
C THR A 226 12.70 7.92 21.60
N PRO A 227 11.41 8.05 21.22
CA PRO A 227 10.32 7.24 21.76
C PRO A 227 10.40 5.74 21.45
N ARG A 228 11.22 5.35 20.46
CA ARG A 228 11.44 3.94 20.10
C ARG A 228 12.38 3.22 21.06
N SER A 229 13.37 3.95 21.59
CA SER A 229 14.42 3.40 22.45
C SER A 229 14.08 3.56 23.92
N VAL A 230 13.51 4.71 24.30
CA VAL A 230 13.07 5.01 25.66
C VAL A 230 11.55 4.93 25.68
N ARG A 231 10.99 4.03 26.48
CA ARG A 231 9.53 3.84 26.60
C ARG A 231 9.02 4.33 27.96
N PRO A 232 7.79 4.84 28.04
CA PRO A 232 7.16 5.16 29.31
C PRO A 232 6.87 3.88 30.10
N SER A 233 6.90 3.97 31.43
CA SER A 233 6.46 2.89 32.31
C SER A 233 4.94 2.92 32.47
N LYS A 234 4.38 1.80 32.93
CA LYS A 234 2.97 1.68 33.37
C LYS A 234 2.94 0.98 34.72
N PRO A 235 1.83 1.02 35.47
CA PRO A 235 1.75 0.36 36.77
C PRO A 235 1.98 -1.15 36.67
N GLU A 236 2.93 -1.66 37.47
CA GLU A 236 3.29 -3.08 37.52
C GLU A 236 2.78 -3.77 38.79
N GLN A 237 2.02 -3.05 39.62
CA GLN A 237 1.52 -3.50 40.92
C GLN A 237 0.03 -3.18 41.06
N ARG A 238 -0.74 -4.11 41.64
CA ARG A 238 -2.21 -3.99 41.79
C ARG A 238 -2.60 -2.92 42.80
N GLU A 239 -1.71 -2.68 43.76
CA GLU A 239 -1.79 -1.67 44.81
C GLU A 239 -1.91 -0.26 44.22
N PHE A 240 -1.33 -0.02 43.03
CA PHE A 240 -1.43 1.26 42.36
C PHE A 240 -2.90 1.62 42.05
N CYS A 241 -3.63 0.72 41.38
CA CYS A 241 -5.05 0.89 41.10
C CYS A 241 -5.88 0.89 42.39
N GLY A 242 -5.45 0.09 43.38
CA GLY A 242 -6.01 0.01 44.71
C GLY A 242 -6.00 1.31 45.52
N LYS A 243 -5.16 2.29 45.17
CA LYS A 243 -5.18 3.61 45.80
C LYS A 243 -6.54 4.29 45.67
N CYS A 244 -7.24 4.06 44.56
CA CYS A 244 -8.57 4.63 44.30
C CYS A 244 -9.68 3.56 44.28
N HIS A 245 -9.38 2.34 43.86
CA HIS A 245 -10.39 1.30 43.64
C HIS A 245 -10.53 0.29 44.78
N ARG A 246 -9.73 0.35 45.84
CA ARG A 246 -9.87 -0.60 46.96
C ARG A 246 -11.10 -0.25 47.82
N VAL A 247 -11.80 -1.27 48.32
CA VAL A 247 -12.83 -1.08 49.34
C VAL A 247 -12.26 -0.31 50.54
N GLY A 248 -12.99 0.74 50.97
CA GLY A 248 -12.60 1.60 52.09
C GLY A 248 -11.83 2.87 51.71
N THR A 249 -11.61 3.17 50.42
CA THR A 249 -11.11 4.48 49.98
C THR A 249 -12.26 5.44 49.66
N GLN A 250 -12.08 6.74 49.91
CA GLN A 250 -13.14 7.76 49.80
C GLN A 250 -13.22 8.48 48.44
N ASP A 251 -12.69 7.89 47.37
CA ASP A 251 -12.58 8.54 46.05
C ASP A 251 -13.88 8.57 45.22
N GLY A 252 -15.02 8.87 45.85
CA GLY A 252 -16.32 8.99 45.18
C GLY A 252 -16.96 7.67 44.73
N GLU A 253 -18.02 7.78 43.91
CA GLU A 253 -18.80 6.66 43.35
C GLU A 253 -18.10 6.01 42.14
N ILE A 254 -16.86 5.56 42.34
CA ILE A 254 -16.13 4.74 41.37
C ILE A 254 -16.15 3.26 41.78
N PRO A 255 -16.02 2.30 40.84
CA PRO A 255 -16.02 0.88 41.17
C PRO A 255 -15.00 0.53 42.26
N LYS A 256 -15.46 -0.14 43.32
CA LYS A 256 -14.62 -0.60 44.42
C LYS A 256 -14.51 -2.12 44.40
N ILE A 257 -13.29 -2.63 44.61
CA ILE A 257 -12.94 -4.05 44.57
C ILE A 257 -12.10 -4.44 45.78
N ASP A 258 -12.19 -5.71 46.17
CA ASP A 258 -11.27 -6.31 47.12
C ASP A 258 -10.04 -6.84 46.37
N LEU A 259 -8.87 -6.24 46.65
CA LEU A 259 -7.61 -6.65 46.02
C LEU A 259 -7.19 -8.06 46.42
N ALA A 260 -7.67 -8.60 47.54
CA ALA A 260 -7.32 -9.94 47.96
C ALA A 260 -7.96 -11.01 47.06
N THR A 261 -9.16 -10.74 46.53
CA THR A 261 -9.99 -11.75 45.82
C THR A 261 -10.20 -11.44 44.33
N HIS A 262 -10.12 -10.18 43.90
CA HIS A 262 -10.42 -9.80 42.53
C HIS A 262 -9.23 -9.98 41.57
N GLY A 263 -9.22 -11.03 40.75
CA GLY A 263 -8.22 -11.19 39.68
C GLY A 263 -6.81 -11.44 40.22
N GLU A 264 -6.69 -12.27 41.26
CA GLU A 264 -5.48 -12.53 42.08
C GLU A 264 -4.15 -12.73 41.30
N ARG A 265 -4.23 -13.22 40.06
CA ARG A 265 -3.05 -13.56 39.22
C ARG A 265 -2.73 -12.53 38.13
N TYR A 266 -3.57 -11.51 37.95
CA TYR A 266 -3.46 -10.56 36.86
C TYR A 266 -3.32 -9.13 37.38
N LEU A 267 -2.53 -8.33 36.67
CA LEU A 267 -2.55 -6.88 36.81
C LEU A 267 -3.87 -6.35 36.26
N CYS A 268 -4.42 -5.32 36.90
CA CYS A 268 -5.75 -4.79 36.57
C CYS A 268 -5.86 -4.44 35.08
N TRP A 269 -4.82 -3.84 34.48
CA TRP A 269 -4.81 -3.44 33.07
C TRP A 269 -4.80 -4.59 32.06
N GLN A 270 -4.57 -5.83 32.49
CA GLN A 270 -4.67 -7.00 31.62
C GLN A 270 -6.12 -7.36 31.29
N CYS A 271 -7.07 -6.90 32.11
CA CYS A 271 -8.51 -7.10 31.91
C CYS A 271 -9.26 -5.77 31.73
N HIS A 272 -8.84 -4.71 32.43
CA HIS A 272 -9.46 -3.38 32.42
C HIS A 272 -8.59 -2.38 31.70
N TYR A 273 -8.92 -2.01 30.46
CA TYR A 273 -8.07 -1.09 29.70
C TYR A 273 -8.40 0.38 30.06
N PRO A 274 -7.60 1.09 30.88
CA PRO A 274 -8.06 2.33 31.54
C PRO A 274 -8.31 3.50 30.58
N HIS A 275 -7.72 3.42 29.39
CA HIS A 275 -7.94 4.39 28.31
C HIS A 275 -9.23 4.15 27.55
N MET A 276 -9.84 2.97 27.64
CA MET A 276 -11.08 2.67 26.92
C MET A 276 -12.29 3.10 27.76
N PRO A 277 -13.36 3.60 27.13
CA PRO A 277 -14.67 3.57 27.76
C PRO A 277 -15.00 2.08 27.93
N GLU A 278 -14.74 1.53 29.10
CA GLU A 278 -14.99 0.11 29.35
C GLU A 278 -16.42 -0.21 28.90
N ALA A 279 -16.55 -1.12 27.94
CA ALA A 279 -17.84 -1.70 27.63
C ALA A 279 -18.32 -2.37 28.92
N ARG A 280 -19.56 -2.06 29.32
CA ARG A 280 -20.26 -2.74 30.40
C ARG A 280 -20.13 -4.26 30.30
#